data_AF-A0A2D0JMM5-F1
#
_entry.id   AF-A0A2D0JMM5-F1
#
_cell.length_a   1.000
_cell.length_b   1.000
_cell.length_c   1.000
_cell.angle_alpha   90.00
_cell.angle_beta   90.00
_cell.angle_gamma   90.00
#
_symmetry.space_group_name_H-M   'P 1'
#
loop_
_entity.id
_entity.type
_entity.pdbx_description
1 polymer ?
#
loop_
_entity_poly.entity_id
_entity_poly.type
_entity_poly.pdbx_seq_one_letter_code
_entity_poly.pdbx_strand_id
1 'polypeptide(L)'
;MLGYNADGAWGVHGGISSPKNNNGLELIYIDDKVNKDGSITIETFHRQHSHLPARFQNQRIKAIVNGEKVYYQDGEPCDIPEGCRLDVRVQMPANSVWNVKQKAAEVSVI
;
A
#
# COMPACT_ATOMS: atom_id res chain seq x y z
N MET A 1 -9.72 18.28 0.04
CA MET A 1 -8.42 17.60 0.21
C MET A 1 -8.15 16.80 -1.05
N LEU A 2 -6.92 16.79 -1.56
CA LEU A 2 -6.50 15.89 -2.64
C LEU A 2 -5.52 14.88 -2.04
N GLY A 3 -5.45 13.66 -2.57
CA GLY A 3 -4.69 12.55 -2.00
C GLY A 3 -5.58 11.54 -1.28
N TYR A 4 -5.20 11.13 -0.07
CA TYR A 4 -5.95 10.15 0.71
C TYR A 4 -7.37 10.59 1.05
N ASN A 5 -8.24 9.61 1.29
CA ASN A 5 -9.56 9.89 1.82
C ASN A 5 -9.44 10.45 3.25
N ALA A 6 -10.03 11.62 3.49
CA ALA A 6 -9.91 12.36 4.73
C ALA A 6 -10.83 11.87 5.85
N ASP A 7 -11.78 10.97 5.58
CA ASP A 7 -12.69 10.53 6.61
C ASP A 7 -11.90 9.75 7.69
N GLY A 8 -11.88 10.27 8.93
CA GLY A 8 -11.11 9.69 10.04
C GLY A 8 -11.55 8.28 10.47
N ALA A 9 -12.39 7.61 9.67
CA ALA A 9 -12.90 6.26 9.86
C ALA A 9 -11.83 5.16 9.70
N TRP A 10 -10.66 5.46 9.12
CA TRP A 10 -9.61 4.47 8.83
C TRP A 10 -8.29 4.66 9.62
N GLY A 11 -8.34 5.39 10.74
CA GLY A 11 -7.22 5.51 11.67
C GLY A 11 -6.07 6.41 11.20
N VAL A 12 -5.01 6.46 12.00
CA VAL A 12 -3.92 7.46 11.94
C VAL A 12 -3.02 7.33 10.70
N HIS A 13 -3.05 6.20 9.99
CA HIS A 13 -2.22 5.94 8.79
C HIS A 13 -2.95 6.17 7.46
N GLY A 14 -4.06 6.94 7.48
CA GLY A 14 -4.49 7.69 6.31
C GLY A 14 -4.97 6.90 5.09
N GLY A 15 -5.26 5.60 5.21
CA GLY A 15 -5.89 4.84 4.13
C GLY A 15 -4.99 3.94 3.30
N ILE A 16 -3.79 3.57 3.77
CA ILE A 16 -3.01 2.47 3.18
C ILE A 16 -2.99 1.26 4.13
N SER A 17 -3.12 0.05 3.59
CA SER A 17 -2.88 -1.21 4.31
C SER A 17 -1.81 -2.06 3.63
N SER A 18 -0.76 -2.40 4.37
CA SER A 18 0.32 -3.30 3.94
C SER A 18 -0.15 -4.75 3.89
N PRO A 19 0.36 -5.57 2.96
CA PRO A 19 0.19 -7.01 3.02
C PRO A 19 0.85 -7.61 4.26
N LYS A 20 0.21 -8.64 4.82
CA LYS A 20 0.62 -9.33 6.05
C LYS A 20 0.75 -10.83 5.82
N ASN A 21 1.65 -11.46 6.57
CA ASN A 21 1.76 -12.93 6.62
C ASN A 21 0.70 -13.56 7.53
N ASN A 22 0.71 -14.89 7.64
CA ASN A 22 -0.27 -15.66 8.44
C ASN A 22 -0.16 -15.42 9.95
N ASN A 23 0.96 -14.87 10.42
CA ASN A 23 1.21 -14.44 11.79
C ASN A 23 0.95 -12.94 12.01
N GLY A 24 0.35 -12.26 11.04
CA GLY A 24 -0.13 -10.88 11.17
C GLY A 24 0.95 -9.80 11.04
N LEU A 25 2.19 -10.19 10.72
CA LEU A 25 3.30 -9.27 10.52
C LEU A 25 3.32 -8.76 9.08
N GLU A 26 3.61 -7.48 8.88
CA GLU A 26 3.71 -6.89 7.55
C GLU A 26 4.87 -7.48 6.76
N LEU A 27 4.66 -7.74 5.48
CA LEU A 27 5.68 -8.31 4.59
C LEU A 27 6.66 -7.27 4.02
N ILE A 28 6.25 -6.01 4.01
CA ILE A 28 6.99 -4.89 3.44
C ILE A 28 6.89 -3.66 4.35
N TYR A 29 7.86 -2.77 4.26
CA TYR A 29 7.71 -1.39 4.68
C TYR A 29 7.07 -0.58 3.55
N ILE A 30 6.39 0.49 3.94
CA ILE A 30 5.78 1.46 3.04
C ILE A 30 6.28 2.83 3.47
N ASP A 31 6.84 3.57 2.52
CA ASP A 31 7.07 4.99 2.62
C ASP A 31 6.13 5.68 1.62
N ASP A 32 5.30 6.61 2.11
CA ASP A 32 4.28 7.25 1.31
C ASP A 32 4.27 8.76 1.47
N LYS A 33 3.89 9.43 0.39
CA LYS A 33 3.82 10.89 0.35
C LYS A 33 2.71 11.37 -0.56
N VAL A 34 1.92 12.30 -0.06
CA VAL A 34 1.00 13.10 -0.88
C VAL A 34 1.75 14.31 -1.43
N ASN A 35 1.80 14.44 -2.75
CA ASN A 35 2.41 15.57 -3.44
C ASN A 35 1.48 16.79 -3.46
N LYS A 36 2.02 17.96 -3.81
CA LYS A 36 1.26 19.24 -3.82
C LYS A 36 0.05 19.23 -4.75
N ASP A 37 0.12 18.44 -5.84
CA ASP A 37 -0.96 18.26 -6.80
C ASP A 37 -1.99 17.21 -6.35
N GLY A 38 -1.76 16.57 -5.21
CA GLY A 38 -2.61 15.50 -4.67
C GLY A 38 -2.30 14.11 -5.21
N SER A 39 -1.31 13.95 -6.07
CA SER A 39 -0.80 12.62 -6.43
C SER A 39 -0.16 11.95 -5.21
N ILE A 40 -0.18 10.62 -5.19
CA ILE A 40 0.36 9.83 -4.08
C ILE A 40 1.54 9.03 -4.62
N THR A 41 2.70 9.20 -4.02
CA THR A 41 3.88 8.36 -4.25
C THR A 41 3.95 7.34 -3.12
N ILE A 42 4.11 6.05 -3.49
CA ILE A 42 4.26 4.95 -2.55
C ILE A 42 5.50 4.17 -2.95
N GLU A 43 6.43 4.03 -2.02
CA GLU A 43 7.65 3.25 -2.16
C GLU A 43 7.61 2.06 -1.20
N THR A 44 8.00 0.89 -1.70
CA THR A 44 7.89 -0.37 -0.97
C THR A 44 9.26 -1.00 -0.77
N PHE A 45 9.51 -1.46 0.45
CA PHE A 45 10.80 -2.03 0.84
C PHE A 45 10.61 -3.36 1.56
N HIS A 46 11.57 -4.26 1.41
CA HIS A 46 11.50 -5.58 2.03
C HIS A 46 11.60 -5.46 3.55
N ARG A 47 10.75 -6.20 4.27
CA ARG A 47 10.80 -6.26 5.74
C ARG A 47 11.17 -7.66 6.19
N GLN A 48 12.38 -7.79 6.76
CA GLN A 48 13.01 -9.07 7.09
C GLN A 48 12.53 -9.67 8.42
N HIS A 49 12.16 -8.84 9.39
CA HIS A 49 11.85 -9.25 10.78
C HIS A 49 13.03 -9.94 11.50
N SER A 50 14.24 -9.38 11.40
CA SER A 50 15.49 -9.95 11.94
C SER A 50 15.48 -10.24 13.45
N HIS A 51 14.53 -9.67 14.20
CA HIS A 51 14.33 -9.93 15.63
C HIS A 51 13.69 -11.30 15.92
N LEU A 52 13.15 -11.98 14.91
CA LEU A 52 12.58 -13.32 15.04
C LEU A 52 13.64 -14.42 14.83
N PRO A 53 13.41 -15.64 15.35
CA PRO A 53 14.23 -16.80 15.00
C PRO A 53 14.29 -17.00 13.48
N ALA A 54 15.44 -17.42 12.96
CA ALA A 54 15.73 -17.47 11.51
C ALA A 54 14.61 -18.10 10.67
N ARG A 55 14.01 -19.20 11.14
CA ARG A 55 12.91 -19.90 10.44
C ARG A 55 11.60 -19.11 10.29
N PHE A 56 11.43 -18.06 11.08
CA PHE A 56 10.25 -17.19 11.09
C PHE A 56 10.53 -15.81 10.50
N GLN A 57 11.77 -15.54 10.10
CA GLN A 57 12.12 -14.33 9.37
C GLN A 57 11.54 -14.39 7.97
N ASN A 58 11.19 -13.24 7.43
CA ASN A 58 10.67 -13.11 6.08
C ASN A 58 11.82 -13.18 5.06
N GLN A 59 12.41 -14.35 4.88
CA GLN A 59 13.48 -14.58 3.91
C GLN A 59 12.91 -14.71 2.49
N ARG A 60 12.73 -13.58 1.81
CA ARG A 60 12.19 -13.54 0.45
C ARG A 60 13.30 -13.63 -0.59
N ILE A 61 13.13 -14.53 -1.56
CA ILE A 61 14.04 -14.67 -2.70
C ILE A 61 13.80 -13.50 -3.66
N LYS A 62 14.85 -12.78 -4.00
CA LYS A 62 14.87 -11.71 -5.00
C LYS A 62 15.11 -12.26 -6.41
N ALA A 63 16.09 -13.16 -6.53
CA ALA A 63 16.46 -13.74 -7.81
C ALA A 63 17.16 -15.08 -7.60
N ILE A 64 17.27 -15.84 -8.68
CA ILE A 64 18.17 -16.99 -8.77
C ILE A 64 19.25 -16.65 -9.78
N VAL A 65 20.50 -16.59 -9.34
CA VAL A 65 21.66 -16.23 -10.18
C VAL A 65 22.62 -17.42 -10.15
N ASN A 66 22.93 -17.98 -11.31
CA ASN A 66 23.81 -19.16 -11.45
C ASN A 66 23.39 -20.37 -10.56
N GLY A 67 22.09 -20.53 -10.32
CA GLY A 67 21.56 -21.60 -9.46
C GLY A 67 21.53 -21.26 -7.96
N GLU A 68 22.07 -20.11 -7.56
CA GLU A 68 22.05 -19.65 -6.16
C GLU A 68 20.91 -18.67 -5.89
N LYS A 69 20.26 -18.82 -4.74
CA LYS A 69 19.19 -17.92 -4.30
C LYS A 69 19.79 -16.64 -3.72
N VAL A 70 19.46 -15.52 -4.32
CA VAL A 70 19.74 -14.19 -3.78
C VAL A 70 18.52 -13.71 -3.01
N TYR A 71 18.69 -13.37 -1.74
CA TYR A 71 17.61 -12.88 -0.87
C TYR A 71 17.62 -11.37 -0.78
N TYR A 72 16.45 -10.78 -0.55
CA TYR A 72 16.35 -9.36 -0.20
C TYR A 72 17.01 -9.07 1.15
N GLN A 73 17.62 -7.90 1.28
CA GLN A 73 18.05 -7.34 2.56
C GLN A 73 16.91 -6.54 3.22
N ASP A 74 16.96 -6.38 4.54
CA ASP A 74 15.99 -5.53 5.25
C ASP A 74 16.08 -4.08 4.75
N GLY A 75 14.94 -3.49 4.40
CA GLY A 75 14.87 -2.14 3.84
C GLY A 75 15.28 -2.03 2.37
N GLU A 76 15.57 -3.14 1.66
CA GLU A 76 15.87 -3.10 0.24
C GLU A 76 14.60 -2.77 -0.59
N PRO A 77 14.66 -1.85 -1.57
CA PRO A 77 13.54 -1.59 -2.47
C PRO A 77 13.05 -2.87 -3.13
N CYS A 78 11.75 -3.11 -3.09
CA CYS A 78 11.19 -4.37 -3.57
C CYS A 78 9.76 -4.21 -4.08
N ASP A 79 9.35 -5.06 -5.01
CA ASP A 79 7.96 -5.12 -5.43
C ASP A 79 7.05 -5.72 -4.35
N ILE A 80 5.75 -5.43 -4.46
CA ILE A 80 4.71 -6.07 -3.66
C ILE A 80 4.82 -7.60 -3.86
N PRO A 81 4.86 -8.40 -2.77
CA PRO A 81 4.96 -9.85 -2.89
C PRO A 81 3.85 -10.44 -3.78
N GLU A 82 4.17 -11.50 -4.52
CA GLU A 82 3.19 -12.19 -5.35
C GLU A 82 2.00 -12.70 -4.52
N GLY A 83 0.79 -12.62 -5.08
CA GLY A 83 -0.45 -13.01 -4.40
C GLY A 83 -0.90 -12.05 -3.29
N CYS A 84 -0.14 -10.97 -3.04
CA CYS A 84 -0.51 -9.92 -2.11
C CYS A 84 -1.02 -8.68 -2.85
N ARG A 85 -1.60 -7.74 -2.09
CA ARG A 85 -2.02 -6.44 -2.60
C ARG A 85 -1.74 -5.35 -1.59
N LEU A 86 -1.66 -4.12 -2.10
CA LEU A 86 -1.71 -2.92 -1.30
C LEU A 86 -3.11 -2.29 -1.45
N ASP A 87 -3.81 -2.13 -0.33
CA ASP A 87 -5.12 -1.48 -0.33
C ASP A 87 -4.92 0.01 -0.04
N VAL A 88 -5.38 0.89 -0.94
CA VAL A 88 -5.23 2.35 -0.84
C VAL A 88 -6.58 3.04 -1.01
N ARG A 89 -6.93 3.92 -0.06
CA ARG A 89 -8.17 4.68 -0.05
C ARG A 89 -7.92 6.14 -0.38
N VAL A 90 -8.39 6.56 -1.55
CA VAL A 90 -8.20 7.91 -2.07
C VAL A 90 -9.45 8.77 -1.92
N GLN A 91 -9.28 10.08 -1.85
CA GLN A 91 -10.38 11.02 -1.86
C GLN A 91 -11.03 11.05 -3.25
N MET A 92 -12.36 10.89 -3.29
CA MET A 92 -13.12 11.14 -4.52
C MET A 92 -13.40 12.64 -4.67
N PRO A 93 -12.91 13.32 -5.75
CA PRO A 93 -13.15 14.75 -5.95
C PRO A 93 -14.62 15.08 -6.24
N ALA A 94 -15.11 16.23 -5.80
CA ALA A 94 -16.50 16.65 -6.01
C ALA A 94 -16.88 16.83 -7.49
N ASN A 95 -15.89 17.11 -8.35
CA ASN A 95 -16.01 17.21 -9.81
C ASN A 95 -15.67 15.89 -10.53
N SER A 96 -15.48 14.78 -9.82
CA SER A 96 -15.31 13.48 -10.45
C SER A 96 -16.56 13.09 -11.24
N VAL A 97 -16.38 12.35 -12.33
CA VAL A 97 -17.48 11.86 -13.17
C VAL A 97 -18.56 11.14 -12.34
N TRP A 98 -18.16 10.41 -11.31
CA TRP A 98 -19.09 9.73 -10.40
C TRP A 98 -19.92 10.73 -9.60
N ASN A 99 -19.29 11.68 -8.89
CA ASN A 99 -20.00 12.68 -8.08
C ASN A 99 -20.90 13.59 -8.93
N VAL A 100 -20.48 13.93 -10.15
CA VAL A 100 -21.29 14.71 -11.10
C VAL A 100 -22.54 13.93 -11.52
N LYS A 101 -22.40 12.63 -11.83
CA LYS A 101 -23.54 11.75 -12.16
C LYS A 101 -24.51 11.59 -10.99
N GLN A 102 -24.01 11.43 -9.76
CA GLN A 102 -24.87 11.35 -8.56
C GLN A 102 -25.68 12.64 -8.37
N LYS A 103 -25.03 13.80 -8.44
CA LYS A 103 -25.73 15.10 -8.34
C LYS A 103 -26.77 15.30 -9.44
N ALA A 104 -26.44 14.91 -10.68
CA ALA A 104 -27.39 15.02 -11.79
C ALA A 104 -28.61 14.10 -11.59
N ALA A 105 -28.40 12.88 -11.07
CA ALA A 105 -29.49 11.96 -10.75
C ALA A 105 -30.36 12.48 -9.61
N GLU A 106 -29.77 13.04 -8.55
CA GLU A 106 -30.52 13.66 -7.44
C GLU A 106 -31.37 14.84 -7.91
N VAL A 107 -30.83 15.72 -8.78
CA VAL A 107 -31.56 16.87 -9.33
C VAL A 107 -32.69 16.44 -10.26
N SER A 108 -32.57 15.32 -10.96
CA SER A 108 -33.59 14.81 -11.90
C SER A 108 -34.79 14.15 -11.22
N VAL A 109 -34.72 13.92 -9.90
CA VAL A 109 -35.77 13.29 -9.09
C VAL A 109 -36.60 14.35 -8.33
N ILE A 110 -36.28 15.64 -8.51
CA ILE A 110 -36.99 16.81 -7.95
C ILE A 110 -37.79 17.49 -9.06
#